data_AF-A0A1B7X1A2-F1
#
_entry.id   AF-A0A1B7X1A2-F1
#
_cell.length_a   1.000
_cell.length_b   1.000
_cell.length_c   1.000
_cell.angle_alpha   90.00
_cell.angle_beta   90.00
_cell.angle_gamma   90.00
#
_symmetry.space_group_name_H-M   'P 1'
#
loop_
_entity.id
_entity.type
_entity.pdbx_description
1 polymer ?
#
loop_
_entity_poly.entity_id
_entity_poly.type
_entity_poly.pdbx_seq_one_letter_code
_entity_poly.pdbx_strand_id
1 'polypeptide(L)' 'LAREEGLLSGISSGAALCAAVRVAQRPENRDRLIVMIQPSFGERYLSTPLFQDLEANTATSVS' A
#
# COMPACT_ATOMS: atom_id res chain seq x y z
N LEU A 1 -3.85 0.20 2.17
CA LEU A 1 -2.68 0.13 3.09
C LEU A 1 -2.69 1.28 4.09
N ALA A 2 -2.08 2.44 3.84
CA ALA A 2 -2.01 3.49 4.88
C ALA A 2 -3.39 3.99 5.33
N ARG A 3 -4.28 4.30 4.38
CA ARG A 3 -5.61 4.85 4.66
C ARG A 3 -6.57 3.87 5.35
N GLU A 4 -6.56 2.61 4.94
CA GLU A 4 -7.56 1.60 5.35
C GLU A 4 -7.05 0.70 6.48
N GLU A 5 -5.75 0.37 6.48
CA GLU A 5 -5.14 -0.58 7.42
C GLU A 5 -4.23 0.10 8.46
N GLY A 6 -4.01 1.42 8.35
CA GLY A 6 -3.06 2.15 9.20
C GLY A 6 -1.59 1.77 8.98
N LEU A 7 -1.28 1.02 7.92
CA LEU A 7 0.07 0.56 7.60
C LEU A 7 0.74 1.51 6.60
N LEU A 8 1.64 2.34 7.10
CA LEU A 8 2.47 3.22 6.27
C LEU A 8 3.58 2.42 5.59
N SER A 9 3.37 2.02 4.34
CA SER A 9 4.24 1.09 3.61
C SER A 9 4.83 1.71 2.35
N GLY A 10 6.00 1.21 1.90
CA GLY A 10 6.58 1.59 0.62
C GLY A 10 5.86 1.01 -0.61
N ILE A 11 6.24 1.49 -1.80
CA ILE A 11 5.63 1.13 -3.10
C ILE A 11 5.59 -0.39 -3.33
N SER A 12 6.70 -1.08 -3.09
CA SER A 12 6.80 -2.53 -3.32
C SER A 12 5.88 -3.35 -2.40
N SER A 13 5.57 -2.83 -1.20
CA SER A 13 4.64 -3.46 -0.26
C SER A 13 3.20 -3.41 -0.78
N GLY A 14 2.82 -2.29 -1.42
CA GLY A 14 1.54 -2.16 -2.11
C GLY A 14 1.42 -3.13 -3.28
N ALA A 15 2.47 -3.28 -4.07
CA ALA A 15 2.52 -4.26 -5.15
C ALA A 15 2.40 -5.70 -4.62
N ALA A 16 3.11 -6.02 -3.53
CA ALA A 16 3.05 -7.33 -2.89
C ALA A 16 1.65 -7.65 -2.33
N LEU A 17 1.00 -6.69 -1.64
CA LEU A 17 -0.37 -6.86 -1.17
C LEU A 17 -1.35 -7.06 -2.34
N CYS A 18 -1.23 -6.26 -3.41
CA CYS A 18 -2.08 -6.39 -4.59
C CYS A 18 -1.97 -7.79 -5.21
N ALA A 19 -0.76 -8.32 -5.35
CA ALA A 19 -0.53 -9.68 -5.81
C ALA A 19 -1.09 -10.72 -4.83
N ALA A 20 -0.87 -10.54 -3.52
CA ALA A 20 -1.34 -11.45 -2.48
C ALA A 20 -2.87 -11.56 -2.47
N VAL A 21 -3.60 -10.44 -2.59
CA VAL A 21 -5.07 -10.42 -2.68
C VAL A 21 -5.54 -11.19 -3.92
N ARG A 22 -4.92 -10.98 -5.08
CA ARG A 22 -5.25 -11.72 -6.31
C ARG A 22 -4.98 -13.22 -6.17
N VAL A 23 -3.93 -13.61 -5.45
CA VAL A 23 -3.60 -15.01 -5.15
C VAL A 23 -4.63 -15.60 -4.19
N ALA A 24 -5.03 -14.87 -3.15
CA ALA A 24 -6.01 -15.30 -2.15
C ALA A 24 -7.41 -15.55 -2.76
N GLN A 25 -7.76 -14.84 -3.83
CA GLN A 25 -9.03 -15.00 -4.54
C GLN A 25 -9.11 -16.26 -5.42
N ARG A 26 -8.00 -17.00 -5.61
CA ARG A 26 -8.01 -18.21 -6.43
C ARG A 26 -8.72 -19.37 -5.70
N PRO A 27 -9.56 -20.18 -6.37
CA PRO A 27 -10.31 -21.26 -5.73
C PRO A 27 -9.44 -22.25 -4.94
N GLU A 28 -8.24 -22.57 -5.45
CA GLU A 28 -7.29 -23.47 -4.80
C GLU A 28 -6.69 -22.93 -3.49
N ASN A 29 -6.82 -21.62 -3.26
CA ASN A 29 -6.34 -20.94 -2.05
C ASN A 29 -7.45 -20.67 -1.02
N ARG A 30 -8.65 -21.22 -1.23
CA ARG A 30 -9.72 -21.16 -0.24
C ARG A 30 -9.22 -21.71 1.10
N ASP A 31 -9.48 -20.97 2.17
CA ASP A 31 -9.09 -21.31 3.56
C ASP A 31 -7.57 -21.47 3.78
N ARG A 32 -6.73 -20.96 2.86
CA ARG A 32 -5.27 -20.91 3.02
C ARG A 32 -4.85 -19.59 3.65
N LEU A 33 -3.80 -19.64 4.47
CA LEU A 33 -3.11 -18.45 4.96
C LEU A 33 -2.13 -17.94 3.90
N ILE A 34 -2.34 -16.72 3.43
CA ILE A 34 -1.44 -16.03 2.50
C ILE A 34 -0.56 -15.05 3.30
N VAL A 35 0.75 -15.12 3.10
CA VAL A 35 1.73 -14.22 3.74
C VAL A 35 2.45 -13.44 2.64
N MET A 36 2.59 -12.13 2.83
CA MET A 36 3.46 -11.28 2.02
C MET A 36 4.41 -10.46 2.88
N ILE A 37 5.51 -10.01 2.28
CA ILE A 37 6.51 -9.20 2.96
C ILE A 37 6.28 -7.72 2.66
N GLN A 38 6.28 -6.90 3.71
CA GLN A 38 6.47 -5.45 3.62
C GLN A 38 7.97 -5.14 3.72
N PRO A 39 8.67 -4.81 2.62
CA PRO A 39 10.14 -4.68 2.66
C PRO A 39 10.63 -3.40 3.32
N SER A 40 9.80 -2.35 3.32
CA SER A 40 10.18 -1.03 3.83
C SER A 40 8.97 -0.26 4.39
N PHE A 41 9.26 0.60 5.36
CA PHE A 41 8.31 1.57 5.90
C PHE A 41 8.14 2.76 4.94
N GLY A 42 6.93 3.33 4.89
CA GLY A 42 6.55 4.34 3.90
C GLY A 42 7.21 5.71 4.05
N GLU A 43 7.73 6.06 5.24
CA GLU A 43 8.36 7.38 5.50
C GLU A 43 9.53 7.69 4.55
N ARG A 44 10.24 6.66 4.07
CA ARG A 44 11.39 6.81 3.17
C ARG A 44 11.00 7.32 1.78
N TYR A 45 9.71 7.34 1.48
CA TYR A 45 9.16 7.66 0.17
C TYR A 45 8.44 9.00 0.13
N LEU A 46 8.45 9.79 1.21
CA LEU A 46 7.74 11.08 1.29
C LEU A 46 8.14 12.05 0.16
N SER A 47 9.39 12.02 -0.29
CA SER A 47 9.88 12.86 -1.38
C SER A 47 9.78 12.21 -2.78
N THR A 48 8.97 11.16 -2.92
CA THR A 48 8.82 10.38 -4.16
C THR A 48 7.39 10.49 -4.69
N PRO A 49 7.11 10.05 -5.93
CA PRO A 49 5.75 10.06 -6.49
C PRO A 49 4.69 9.35 -5.66
N LEU A 50 5.07 8.46 -4.73
CA LEU A 50 4.11 7.80 -3.85
C LEU A 50 3.24 8.77 -3.03
N PHE A 51 3.74 9.97 -2.71
CA PHE A 51 3.05 10.96 -1.88
C PHE A 51 2.77 12.30 -2.59
N GLN A 52 3.10 12.44 -3.87
CA GLN A 52 2.92 13.71 -4.60
C GLN A 52 1.45 14.19 -4.65
N ASP A 53 0.50 13.26 -4.74
CA ASP A 53 -0.93 13.60 -4.77
C ASP A 53 -1.46 14.09 -3.40
N LEU A 54 -0.76 13.79 -2.31
CA LEU A 54 -1.11 14.27 -0.98
C LEU A 54 -0.81 15.77 -0.83
N GLU A 55 0.28 16.24 -1.45
CA GLU A 55 0.68 17.65 -1.45
C GLU A 55 -0.35 18.50 -2.21
N ALA A 56 -0.79 18.05 -3.39
CA ALA A 56 -1.76 18.77 -4.22
C ALA A 56 -3.14 18.96 -3.54
N ASN A 57 -3.59 17.95 -2.80
CA ASN A 57 -4.88 18.00 -2.08
C ASN A 57 -4.81 18.87 -0.81
N THR A 58 -3.62 19.03 -0.22
CA THR A 58 -3.42 19.90 0.95
C THR A 58 -3.41 21.37 0.53
N ALA A 59 -2.80 21.73 -0.59
CA ALA A 59 -2.78 23.11 -1.09
C ALA A 59 -4.18 23.63 -1.44
N THR A 60 -5.07 22.76 -1.93
CA THR A 60 -6.44 23.11 -2.34
C THR A 60 -7.39 23.27 -1.16
N SER A 61 -7.08 22.70 0.01
CA SER A 61 -7.93 22.76 1.22
C SER A 61 -7.58 23.91 2.17
N VAL A 62 -6.52 24.68 1.86
CA VAL A 62 -6.07 25.87 2.63
C VAL A 62 -6.31 27.18 1.87
N SER A 63 -7.01 27.12 0.72
CA SER A 63 -7.50 28.30 -0.04
C SER A 63 -9.02 28.37 0.03
#